data_AF-A0A183GSD6-F1
#
_entry.id   AF-A0A183GSD6-F1
#
_cell.length_a   1.000
_cell.length_b   1.000
_cell.length_c   1.000
_cell.angle_alpha   90.00
_cell.angle_beta   90.00
_cell.angle_gamma   90.00
#
_symmetry.space_group_name_H-M   'P 1'
#
loop_
_entity.id
_entity.type
_entity.pdbx_description
1 polymer ?
#
loop_
_entity_poly.entity_id
_entity_poly.type
_entity_poly.pdbx_seq_one_letter_code
_entity_poly.pdbx_strand_id
1 'polypeptide(L)' 'MSGNRDYRSVFRCRFEMLKRTEKDWKMDGLNSLSYRLLHIKYRKLYTHILVDLLEGKERFEMEQRICKNETQVKKYPT' A
#
# COMPACT_ATOMS: atom_id res chain seq x y z
N MET A 1 -24.06 23.81 -0.92
CA MET A 1 -23.21 24.45 0.12
C MET A 1 -22.67 23.36 1.04
N SER A 2 -21.35 23.37 1.21
CA SER A 2 -20.50 22.71 2.22
C SER A 2 -20.65 21.19 2.44
N GLY A 3 -19.89 20.42 1.66
CA GLY A 3 -19.49 19.07 2.03
C GLY A 3 -18.49 19.13 3.18
N ASN A 4 -18.99 18.92 4.40
CA ASN A 4 -18.20 18.89 5.62
C ASN A 4 -17.46 17.54 5.70
N ARG A 5 -16.36 17.39 4.95
CA ARG A 5 -15.42 16.28 5.15
C ARG A 5 -14.89 16.40 6.57
N ASP A 6 -15.17 15.40 7.39
CA ASP A 6 -14.78 15.36 8.80
C ASP A 6 -13.24 15.38 8.93
N TYR A 7 -12.67 16.58 8.96
CA TYR A 7 -11.22 16.82 9.05
C TYR A 7 -10.60 16.10 10.25
N ARG A 8 -11.39 15.89 11.32
CA ARG A 8 -10.97 15.19 12.53
C ARG A 8 -10.60 13.73 12.25
N SER A 9 -11.30 13.09 11.31
CA SER A 9 -11.04 11.71 10.86
C SER A 9 -9.69 11.60 10.12
N VAL A 10 -9.39 12.56 9.24
CA VAL A 10 -8.12 12.60 8.47
C VAL A 10 -6.93 12.87 9.39
N PHE A 11 -7.04 13.83 10.31
CA PHE A 11 -5.98 14.11 11.28
C PHE A 11 -5.69 12.89 12.17
N ARG A 12 -6.72 12.19 12.64
CA ARG A 12 -6.56 10.96 13.43
C ARG A 12 -5.83 9.87 12.64
N CYS A 13 -6.23 9.64 11.38
CA CYS A 13 -5.57 8.67 10.51
C CYS A 13 -4.09 8.97 10.30
N ARG A 14 -3.75 10.25 10.06
CA ARG A 14 -2.37 10.68 9.81
C ARG A 14 -1.41 10.30 10.94
N PHE A 15 -1.82 10.47 12.20
CA PHE A 15 -0.98 10.10 13.35
C PHE A 15 -0.94 8.59 13.60
N GLU A 16 -2.00 7.86 13.28
CA GLU A 16 -1.99 6.39 13.36
C GLU A 16 -1.04 5.75 12.34
N MET A 17 -0.88 6.35 11.16
CA MET A 17 0.15 5.93 10.19
C MET A 17 1.56 6.09 10.77
N LEU A 18 1.88 7.25 11.34
CA LEU A 18 3.20 7.51 11.92
C LEU A 18 3.55 6.53 13.05
N LYS A 19 2.60 6.27 13.97
CA LYS A 19 2.80 5.31 15.08
C LYS A 19 3.05 3.88 14.58
N ARG A 20 2.45 3.50 13.45
CA ARG A 20 2.65 2.17 12.86
C ARG A 20 3.99 2.09 12.15
N THR A 21 4.31 3.11 11.36
CA THR A 21 5.62 3.19 10.71
C THR A 21 6.75 3.07 11.74
N GLU A 22 6.65 3.72 12.91
CA GLU A 22 7.64 3.58 14.00
C GLU A 22 7.83 2.13 14.50
N LYS A 23 6.79 1.30 14.47
CA LYS A 23 6.86 -0.12 14.85
C LYS A 23 7.39 -0.99 13.71
N ASP A 24 6.90 -0.74 12.51
CA ASP A 24 7.01 -1.68 11.40
C ASP A 24 8.29 -1.46 10.57
N TRP A 25 8.88 -0.26 10.58
CA TRP A 25 10.00 0.10 9.67
C TRP A 25 11.25 -0.80 9.76
N LYS A 26 11.47 -1.48 10.89
CA LYS A 26 12.60 -2.41 11.05
C LYS A 26 12.31 -3.81 10.50
N MET A 27 11.03 -4.17 10.44
CA MET A 27 10.55 -5.51 10.11
C MET A 27 10.00 -5.57 8.68
N ASP A 28 9.48 -4.45 8.18
CA ASP A 28 8.81 -4.31 6.89
C ASP A 28 9.60 -3.34 5.99
N GLY A 29 10.08 -3.85 4.85
CA GLY A 29 10.90 -3.11 3.91
C GLY A 29 11.71 -4.04 3.01
N LEU A 30 12.97 -3.69 2.73
CA LEU A 30 13.82 -4.46 1.83
C LEU A 30 14.17 -5.86 2.36
N ASN A 31 14.19 -6.03 3.69
CA ASN A 31 14.48 -7.31 4.35
C ASN A 31 13.33 -8.33 4.27
N SER A 32 12.09 -7.87 4.07
CA SER A 32 10.89 -8.71 3.95
C SER A 32 10.34 -8.78 2.51
N LEU A 33 10.92 -8.02 1.57
CA LEU A 33 10.42 -7.90 0.20
C LEU A 33 10.47 -9.25 -0.53
N SER A 34 9.28 -9.77 -0.85
CA SER A 34 9.10 -10.99 -1.64
C SER A 34 8.51 -10.65 -2.99
N TYR A 35 9.11 -11.15 -4.07
CA TYR A 35 8.59 -10.99 -5.42
C TYR A 35 9.09 -12.12 -6.32
N ARG A 36 8.36 -12.35 -7.41
CA ARG A 36 8.77 -13.25 -8.47
C ARG A 36 9.03 -12.45 -9.74
N LEU A 37 10.25 -12.55 -10.27
CA LEU A 37 10.61 -11.95 -11.54
C LEU A 37 9.91 -12.69 -12.69
N LEU A 38 9.11 -11.98 -13.48
CA LEU A 38 8.38 -12.53 -14.62
C LEU A 38 9.13 -12.34 -15.93
N HIS A 39 9.60 -11.11 -16.22
CA HIS A 39 10.47 -10.85 -17.36
C HIS A 39 11.37 -9.64 -17.13
N ILE A 40 12.48 -9.60 -17.88
CA ILE A 40 13.30 -8.40 -18.07
C ILE A 40 13.36 -8.09 -19.57
N LYS A 41 13.02 -6.87 -19.96
CA LYS A 41 13.13 -6.38 -21.35
C LYS A 41 13.99 -5.13 -21.38
N TYR A 42 15.13 -5.22 -22.05
CA TYR A 42 15.99 -4.06 -22.31
C TYR A 42 15.43 -3.28 -23.51
N ARG A 43 15.10 -2.01 -23.29
CA ARG A 43 14.71 -1.06 -24.32
C ARG A 43 15.84 -0.03 -24.46
N LYS A 44 15.85 0.69 -25.58
CA LYS A 44 16.89 1.70 -25.86
C LYS A 44 17.05 2.76 -24.76
N LEU A 45 15.97 3.09 -24.05
CA LEU A 45 15.95 4.18 -23.06
C LEU A 45 15.62 3.72 -21.63
N TYR A 46 15.27 2.45 -21.42
CA TYR A 46 14.91 1.93 -20.10
C TYR A 46 14.96 0.41 -20.05
N THR A 47 15.04 -0.13 -18.84
CA THR A 47 14.88 -1.56 -18.58
C THR A 47 13.50 -1.80 -17.98
N HIS A 48 12.71 -2.64 -18.62
CA HIS A 48 11.39 -3.03 -18.12
C HIS A 48 11.51 -4.34 -17.35
N ILE A 49 11.43 -4.24 -16.02
CA ILE A 49 11.41 -5.38 -15.11
C ILE A 49 9.96 -5.62 -14.71
N LEU A 50 9.38 -6.74 -15.15
CA LEU A 50 8.03 -7.15 -14.75
C LEU A 50 8.15 -8.16 -13.61
N VAL A 51 7.41 -7.89 -12.53
CA VAL A 51 7.40 -8.72 -11.33
C VAL A 51 5.98 -9.01 -10.89
N ASP A 52 5.81 -10.15 -10.23
CA ASP A 52 4.65 -10.49 -9.41
C ASP A 52 5.04 -10.24 -7.95
N LEU A 53 4.38 -9.27 -7.30
CA LEU A 53 4.70 -8.84 -5.93
C LEU A 53 4.09 -9.76 -4.87
N LEU A 54 3.31 -10.78 -5.26
CA LEU A 54 2.71 -11.75 -4.34
C LEU A 54 1.81 -11.11 -3.24
N GLU A 55 1.35 -9.88 -3.45
CA GLU A 55 0.65 -9.03 -2.47
C GLU A 55 -0.79 -9.45 -2.14
N GLY A 56 -1.32 -10.51 -2.77
CA GLY A 56 -2.76 -10.81 -2.74
C GLY A 56 -3.36 -10.91 -1.34
N LYS A 57 -2.61 -11.44 -0.37
CA LYS A 57 -3.04 -11.55 1.04
C LYS A 57 -2.67 -10.30 1.86
N GLU A 58 -1.43 -9.83 1.74
CA GLU A 58 -0.88 -8.73 2.55
C GLU A 58 -1.60 -7.41 2.29
N ARG A 59 -1.90 -7.11 1.01
CA ARG A 59 -2.61 -5.90 0.63
C ARG A 59 -3.99 -5.83 1.25
N PHE A 60 -4.73 -6.93 1.23
CA PHE A 60 -6.06 -6.99 1.83
C PHE A 60 -6.02 -6.75 3.34
N GLU A 61 -5.06 -7.38 4.04
CA GLU A 61 -4.89 -7.16 5.48
C GLU A 61 -4.46 -5.72 5.81
N MET A 62 -3.56 -5.13 5.02
CA MET A 62 -3.08 -3.77 5.23
C MET A 62 -4.19 -2.73 5.00
N GLU A 63 -4.95 -2.86 3.91
CA GLU A 63 -6.09 -1.99 3.58
C GLU A 63 -7.19 -2.05 4.66
N GLN A 64 -7.41 -3.20 5.30
CA GLN A 64 -8.32 -3.29 6.43
C GLN A 64 -7.79 -2.62 7.70
N ARG A 65 -6.47 -2.61 7.89
CA ARG A 65 -5.87 -2.14 9.13
C ARG A 65 -5.67 -0.63 9.12
N ILE A 66 -5.39 0.00 7.97
CA ILE A 66 -5.08 1.42 7.89
C ILE A 66 -6.37 2.24 7.76
N CYS A 67 -6.66 3.03 8.80
CA CYS A 67 -7.69 4.08 8.79
C CYS A 67 -9.03 3.70 8.15
N LYS A 68 -9.79 2.84 8.84
CA LYS A 68 -11.18 2.57 8.46
C LYS A 68 -12.00 3.85 8.58
N ASN A 69 -12.43 4.40 7.45
CA ASN A 69 -13.56 5.33 7.16
C ASN A 69 -13.24 5.94 5.79
N GLU A 70 -13.86 5.66 4.65
CA GLU A 70 -15.21 5.21 4.31
C GLU A 70 -15.13 4.31 3.06
N THR A 71 -16.09 3.41 2.90
CA THR A 71 -16.55 2.76 1.65
C THR A 71 -15.71 3.06 0.41
N GLN A 72 -14.93 2.07 -0.03
CA GLN A 72 -14.79 1.54 -1.40
C GLN A 72 -13.45 0.79 -1.48
N VAL A 73 -13.45 -0.48 -1.05
CA VAL A 73 -12.38 -1.42 -1.44
C VAL A 73 -12.45 -1.48 -2.96
N LYS A 74 -11.56 -0.76 -3.65
CA LYS A 74 -11.47 -0.81 -5.11
C LYS A 74 -11.06 -2.24 -5.46
N LYS A 75 -12.00 -3.04 -5.96
CA LYS A 75 -11.69 -4.33 -6.57
C LYS A 75 -10.87 -4.06 -7.83
N TYR A 76 -9.59 -4.40 -7.80
CA TYR A 76 -8.77 -4.45 -9.00
C TYR A 76 -9.03 -5.79 -9.70
N PRO A 77 -9.29 -5.81 -11.01
CA PRO A 77 -9.46 -7.06 -11.73
C PRO A 77 -8.14 -7.85 -11.72
N THR A 78 -8.27 -9.15 -11.45
CA THR A 78 -7.21 -10.16 -11.56
C THR A 78 -6.91 -10.49 -13.01
#